data_AF-A0A7C2WBT6-F1
#
_entry.id   AF-A0A7C2WBT6-F1
#
_cell.length_a   1.000
_cell.length_b   1.000
_cell.length_c   1.000
_cell.angle_alpha   90.00
_cell.angle_beta   90.00
_cell.angle_gamma   90.00
#
_symmetry.space_group_name_H-M   'P 1'
#
loop_
_entity.id
_entity.type
_entity.pdbx_description
1 polymer ?
#
loop_
_entity_poly.entity_id
_entity_poly.type
_entity_poly.pdbx_seq_one_letter_code
_entity_poly.pdbx_strand_id
1 'polypeptide(L)' 'IGLAVRGAMDAIGRNPEAEGAVRLTMIIGAALAEAVAIYAFVVALIIAFVLR' A
#
# COMPACT_ATOMS: atom_id res chain seq x y z
N ILE A 1 -2.95 3.12 -2.80
CA ILE A 1 -2.65 1.80 -3.41
C ILE A 1 -2.89 1.75 -4.92
N GLY A 2 -4.06 2.14 -5.45
CA GLY A 2 -4.36 2.00 -6.89
C GLY A 2 -3.34 2.61 -7.85
N LEU A 3 -2.79 3.78 -7.54
CA LEU A 3 -1.73 4.42 -8.35
C LEU A 3 -0.42 3.61 -8.35
N ALA A 4 -0.04 3.02 -7.22
CA ALA A 4 1.16 2.20 -7.12
C ALA A 4 1.00 0.90 -7.94
N VAL A 5 -0.19 0.27 -7.88
CA VAL A 5 -0.51 -0.91 -8.69
C VAL A 5 -0.47 -0.58 -10.18
N ARG A 6 -1.07 0.54 -10.60
CA ARG A 6 -1.00 1.00 -11.99
C ARG A 6 0.47 1.17 -12.44
N GLY A 7 1.29 1.86 -11.64
CA GLY A 7 2.71 2.04 -11.95
C GLY A 7 3.47 0.72 -12.04
N ALA A 8 3.15 -0.25 -11.18
CA ALA A 8 3.74 -1.59 -11.24
C ALA A 8 3.32 -2.34 -12.51
N MET A 9 2.05 -2.28 -12.92
CA MET A 9 1.57 -2.91 -14.16
C MET A 9 2.21 -2.26 -15.40
N ASP A 10 2.33 -0.93 -15.42
CA ASP A 10 2.98 -0.20 -16.52
C ASP A 10 4.48 -0.56 -16.62
N ALA A 11 5.16 -0.81 -15.49
CA ALA A 11 6.56 -1.23 -15.47
C ALA A 11 6.73 -2.68 -15.94
N ILE A 12 5.89 -3.60 -15.45
CA ILE A 12 5.92 -5.03 -15.82
C ILE A 12 5.58 -5.21 -17.29
N GLY A 13 4.59 -4.48 -17.81
CA GLY A 13 4.21 -4.53 -19.22
C GLY A 13 5.34 -4.08 -20.17
N ARG A 14 6.22 -3.19 -19.72
CA ARG A 14 7.41 -2.76 -20.48
C ARG A 14 8.58 -3.73 -20.36
N ASN A 15 8.77 -4.34 -19.19
CA ASN A 15 9.82 -5.32 -18.95
C ASN A 15 9.31 -6.47 -18.06
N PRO A 16 8.82 -7.57 -18.68
CA PRO A 16 8.27 -8.71 -17.94
C PRO A 16 9.30 -9.40 -17.02
N GLU A 17 10.58 -9.39 -17.39
CA GLU A 17 11.65 -10.03 -16.59
C GLU A 17 11.85 -9.34 -15.22
N ALA A 18 11.42 -8.08 -15.09
CA ALA A 18 11.50 -7.33 -13.84
C ALA A 18 10.33 -7.59 -12.87
N GLU A 19 9.37 -8.47 -13.21
CA GLU A 19 8.14 -8.69 -12.42
C GLU A 19 8.40 -8.94 -10.95
N GLY A 20 9.34 -9.85 -10.63
CA GLY A 20 9.66 -10.19 -9.25
C GLY A 20 10.13 -8.99 -8.42
N ALA A 21 11.04 -8.19 -8.98
CA ALA A 21 11.59 -7.01 -8.31
C ALA A 21 10.56 -5.89 -8.15
N VAL A 22 9.75 -5.64 -9.20
CA VAL A 22 8.67 -4.65 -9.17
C VAL A 22 7.60 -5.03 -8.15
N ARG A 23 7.17 -6.29 -8.14
CA ARG A 23 6.16 -6.79 -7.19
C ARG A 23 6.65 -6.69 -5.75
N LEU A 24 7.90 -7.07 -5.47
CA LEU A 24 8.49 -6.93 -4.13
C LEU A 24 8.48 -5.47 -3.66
N THR A 25 8.96 -4.56 -4.51
CA THR A 25 9.02 -3.13 -4.21
C THR A 25 7.62 -2.55 -3.98
N MET A 26 6.65 -2.93 -4.82
CA MET A 26 5.26 -2.52 -4.70
C MET A 26 4.64 -3.00 -3.38
N ILE A 27 4.88 -4.26 -2.98
CA ILE A 27 4.35 -4.81 -1.72
C ILE A 27 4.94 -4.07 -0.52
N ILE A 28 6.24 -3.80 -0.51
CA ILE A 28 6.89 -3.03 0.56
C ILE A 28 6.27 -1.63 0.66
N GLY A 29 6.14 -0.92 -0.47
CA GLY A 29 5.52 0.40 -0.50
C GLY A 29 4.05 0.39 -0.09
N ALA A 30 3.29 -0.63 -0.50
CA ALA A 30 1.90 -0.82 -0.10
C ALA A 30 1.78 -1.06 1.40
N ALA A 31 2.62 -1.92 1.99
CA ALA A 31 2.61 -2.18 3.42
C ALA A 31 2.88 -0.91 4.25
N LEU A 32 3.79 -0.05 3.81
CA LEU A 32 4.06 1.23 4.46
C LEU A 32 2.85 2.18 4.38
N ALA A 33 2.20 2.26 3.21
CA ALA A 33 1.00 3.08 3.05
C ALA A 33 -0.17 2.57 3.92
N GLU A 34 -0.37 1.25 3.96
CA GLU A 34 -1.40 0.63 4.79
C GLU A 34 -1.11 0.77 6.29
N ALA A 35 0.15 0.79 6.73
CA ALA A 35 0.49 1.00 8.14
C ALA A 35 -0.04 2.35 8.66
N VAL A 36 0.08 3.42 7.85
CA VAL A 36 -0.45 4.74 8.20
C VAL A 36 -1.98 4.73 8.21
N ALA A 37 -2.60 4.06 7.24
CA ALA A 37 -4.06 3.95 7.17
C ALA A 37 -4.63 3.19 8.38
N ILE A 38 -4.00 2.08 8.78
CA ILE A 38 -4.37 1.30 9.97
C ILE A 38 -4.21 2.16 11.23
N TYR A 39 -3.10 2.90 11.38
CA TYR A 39 -2.90 3.76 12.54
C TYR A 39 -4.00 4.83 12.65
N ALA A 40 -4.32 5.51 11.54
CA ALA A 40 -5.39 6.50 11.50
C ALA A 40 -6.75 5.87 11.83
N PHE A 41 -7.03 4.67 11.32
CA PHE A 41 -8.27 3.95 11.59
C PHE A 41 -8.40 3.57 13.08
N VAL A 42 -7.33 3.06 13.68
CA VAL A 42 -7.31 2.71 15.12
C VAL A 42 -7.56 3.95 15.97
N VAL A 43 -6.91 5.08 15.66
CA VAL A 43 -7.15 6.36 16.36
C VAL A 43 -8.61 6.81 16.20
N ALA A 44 -9.18 6.69 15.00
CA ALA A 44 -10.58 7.02 14.76
C ALA A 44 -11.53 6.14 15.61
N LEU A 45 -11.26 4.84 15.73
CA LEU A 45 -12.03 3.94 16.60
C LEU A 45 -11.92 4.31 18.08
N ILE A 46 -10.72 4.64 18.54
CA ILE A 46 -10.48 5.09 19.92
C ILE A 46 -11.32 6.36 20.23
N ILE A 47 -11.30 7.33 19.32
CA ILE A 47 -12.12 8.55 19.46
C ILE A 47 -13.62 8.22 19.46
N ALA A 48 -14.05 7.29 18.60
CA ALA A 48 -15.47 6.98 18.42
C ALA A 48 -16.08 6.21 19.60
N PHE A 49 -15.33 5.27 20.19
CA PHE A 49 -15.87 4.26 21.12
C PHE A 49 -15.21 4.19 22.50
N VAL A 50 -14.04 4.82 22.70
CA VAL A 50 -13.32 4.76 23.98
C VAL A 50 -13.28 6.11 24.70
N LEU A 51 -13.09 7.20 23.95
CA LEU A 51 -13.01 8.55 24.52
C LEU A 51 -14.38 9.23 24.75
N ARG A 52 -15.49 8.59 24.38
CA ARG A 52 -16.85 9.09 24.66
C ARG A 52 -17.46 8.39 25.86
#